data_AF-A8MBY3-F1
#
_entry.id   AF-A8MBY3-F1
#
_cell.length_a   1.000
_cell.length_b   1.000
_cell.length_c   1.000
_cell.angle_alpha   90.00
_cell.angle_beta   90.00
_cell.angle_gamma   90.00
#
_symmetry.space_group_name_H-M   'P 1'
#
loop_
_entity.id
_entity.type
_entity.pdbx_description
1 polymer ?
#
loop_
_entity_poly.entity_id
_entity_poly.type
_entity_poly.pdbx_seq_one_letter_code
_entity_poly.pdbx_strand_id
1 'polypeptide(L)'
;MINPLIAYALLAGDPIPAVVWAVIYFVVTVIVGYIIALIAAVILRRLLPGLAKQIGLSMDMVNTSIGGVEATIMLISIAIALTYITPYLGMASTYVTMIADYLPYLAGLIILLTLGLLLVDALTLYIQRRVGAEEYISLVMNILRFGLYAVLITIAVTWAIFHWITAINPYLFYDIIIGSVVLYAGISIVNKAVSDISKAHPEMSGMLDYGKLVLYAVIILVAIAIIVQPFPNVTQVLYALAWGLAIAFAIVVAPLAYAMAKKALT
;
A
#
# COMPACT_ATOMS: atom_id res chain seq x y z
N MET A 1 -34.00 3.39 13.75
CA MET A 1 -35.42 3.80 13.72
C MET A 1 -36.17 2.78 12.87
N ILE A 2 -37.05 1.97 13.47
CA ILE A 2 -37.84 0.98 12.72
C ILE A 2 -38.92 1.75 11.93
N ASN A 3 -39.01 1.49 10.63
CA ASN A 3 -40.01 2.12 9.75
C ASN A 3 -41.43 1.82 10.28
N PRO A 4 -42.33 2.81 10.39
CA PRO A 4 -43.70 2.61 10.90
C PRO A 4 -44.52 1.55 10.15
N LEU A 5 -44.21 1.29 8.87
CA LEU A 5 -44.84 0.20 8.10
C LEU A 5 -44.40 -1.20 8.57
N ILE A 6 -43.15 -1.34 9.02
CA ILE A 6 -42.62 -2.59 9.60
C ILE A 6 -43.22 -2.82 11.00
N ALA A 7 -43.40 -1.75 11.77
CA ALA A 7 -44.07 -1.82 13.08
C ALA A 7 -45.54 -2.25 12.96
N TYR A 8 -46.25 -1.82 11.91
CA TYR A 8 -47.65 -2.21 11.67
C TYR A 8 -47.80 -3.69 11.29
N ALA A 9 -46.89 -4.22 10.47
CA ALA A 9 -46.90 -5.65 10.09
C ALA A 9 -46.57 -6.58 11.28
N LEU A 10 -45.69 -6.15 12.19
CA LEU A 10 -45.40 -6.86 13.44
C LEU A 10 -46.59 -6.85 14.42
N LEU A 11 -47.39 -5.77 14.43
CA LEU A 11 -48.60 -5.65 15.26
C LEU A 11 -49.80 -6.44 14.71
N ALA A 12 -49.83 -6.70 13.39
CA ALA A 12 -50.92 -7.42 12.72
C ALA A 12 -50.84 -8.96 12.85
N GLY A 13 -49.78 -9.50 13.45
CA GLY A 13 -49.64 -10.94 13.71
C GLY A 13 -49.23 -11.80 12.49
N ASP A 14 -49.15 -11.21 11.29
CA ASP A 14 -48.70 -11.90 10.08
C ASP A 14 -47.24 -11.52 9.74
N PRO A 15 -46.26 -12.43 9.86
CA PRO A 15 -44.86 -12.14 9.53
C PRO A 15 -44.58 -12.08 8.02
N ILE A 16 -45.48 -12.62 7.19
CA ILE A 16 -45.30 -12.76 5.74
C ILE A 16 -45.21 -11.39 5.03
N PRO A 17 -46.09 -10.40 5.28
CA PRO A 17 -45.98 -9.08 4.67
C PRO A 17 -44.66 -8.36 5.00
N ALA A 18 -44.17 -8.48 6.24
CA ALA A 18 -42.94 -7.79 6.68
C ALA A 18 -41.69 -8.33 5.96
N VAL A 19 -41.59 -9.65 5.79
CA VAL A 19 -40.51 -10.30 5.04
C VAL A 19 -40.55 -9.89 3.57
N VAL A 20 -41.73 -9.85 2.95
CA VAL A 20 -41.89 -9.42 1.55
C VAL A 20 -41.38 -7.98 1.37
N TRP A 21 -41.75 -7.06 2.27
CA TRP A 21 -41.24 -5.69 2.23
C TRP A 21 -39.72 -5.60 2.39
N ALA A 22 -39.13 -6.37 3.30
CA ALA A 22 -37.69 -6.40 3.50
C ALA A 22 -36.93 -6.86 2.25
N VAL A 23 -37.43 -7.88 1.56
CA VAL A 23 -36.86 -8.36 0.29
C VAL A 23 -36.97 -7.29 -0.80
N ILE A 24 -38.12 -6.60 -0.89
CA ILE A 24 -38.29 -5.49 -1.82
C ILE A 24 -37.26 -4.38 -1.54
N TYR A 25 -37.10 -3.96 -0.28
CA TYR A 25 -36.11 -2.94 0.09
C TYR A 25 -34.68 -3.37 -0.20
N PHE A 26 -34.35 -4.64 0.05
CA PHE A 26 -33.04 -5.21 -0.30
C PHE A 26 -32.76 -5.06 -1.80
N VAL A 27 -33.68 -5.56 -2.65
CA VAL A 27 -33.53 -5.56 -4.11
C VAL A 27 -33.44 -4.13 -4.64
N VAL A 28 -34.34 -3.25 -4.20
CA VAL A 28 -34.36 -1.84 -4.62
C VAL A 28 -33.05 -1.14 -4.22
N THR A 29 -32.56 -1.36 -3.01
CA THR A 29 -31.29 -0.74 -2.55
C THR A 29 -30.12 -1.20 -3.41
N VAL A 30 -29.99 -2.50 -3.68
CA VAL A 30 -28.92 -3.05 -4.55
C VAL A 30 -29.01 -2.45 -5.96
N ILE A 31 -30.20 -2.40 -6.55
CA ILE A 31 -30.42 -1.83 -7.89
C ILE A 31 -30.05 -0.34 -7.92
N VAL A 32 -30.52 0.44 -6.95
CA VAL A 32 -30.21 1.87 -6.85
C VAL A 32 -28.71 2.07 -6.69
N GLY A 33 -28.05 1.31 -5.83
CA GLY A 33 -26.59 1.38 -5.67
C GLY A 33 -25.83 1.02 -6.94
N TYR A 34 -26.27 0.00 -7.68
CA TYR A 34 -25.69 -0.35 -8.98
C TYR A 34 -25.84 0.79 -10.00
N ILE A 35 -27.02 1.40 -10.08
CA ILE A 35 -27.25 2.56 -10.96
C ILE A 35 -26.34 3.73 -10.57
N ILE A 36 -26.22 4.04 -9.27
CA ILE A 36 -25.34 5.10 -8.78
C ILE A 36 -23.87 4.78 -9.11
N ALA A 37 -23.45 3.52 -8.95
CA ALA A 37 -22.09 3.08 -9.26
C ALA A 37 -21.76 3.27 -10.75
N LEU A 38 -22.69 2.90 -11.65
CA LEU A 38 -22.56 3.13 -13.09
C LEU A 38 -22.50 4.62 -13.44
N ILE A 39 -23.38 5.44 -12.85
CA ILE A 39 -23.38 6.89 -13.07
C ILE A 39 -22.04 7.50 -12.63
N ALA A 40 -21.57 7.15 -11.44
CA ALA A 40 -20.28 7.59 -10.93
C ALA A 40 -19.14 7.16 -11.86
N ALA A 41 -19.12 5.90 -12.30
CA ALA A 41 -18.12 5.39 -13.23
C ALA A 41 -18.13 6.14 -14.57
N VAL A 42 -19.31 6.44 -15.12
CA VAL A 42 -19.45 7.22 -16.37
C VAL A 42 -18.92 8.64 -16.20
N ILE A 43 -19.25 9.30 -15.08
CA ILE A 43 -18.74 10.65 -14.77
C ILE A 43 -17.21 10.61 -14.68
N LEU A 44 -16.65 9.66 -13.92
CA LEU A 44 -15.20 9.53 -13.76
C LEU A 44 -14.48 9.18 -15.06
N ARG A 45 -15.07 8.34 -15.92
CA ARG A 45 -14.55 8.05 -17.27
C ARG A 45 -14.49 9.28 -18.17
N ARG A 46 -15.29 10.31 -17.92
CA ARG A 46 -15.23 11.57 -18.66
C ARG A 46 -14.19 12.53 -18.07
N LEU A 47 -14.05 12.56 -16.75
CA LEU A 47 -13.22 13.55 -16.05
C LEU A 47 -11.76 13.12 -15.86
N LEU A 48 -11.54 11.90 -15.35
CA LEU A 48 -10.20 11.44 -14.96
C LEU A 48 -9.19 11.31 -16.10
N PRO A 49 -9.55 10.83 -17.32
CA PRO A 49 -8.57 10.70 -18.40
C PRO A 49 -7.96 12.04 -18.82
N GLY A 50 -8.74 13.14 -18.75
CA GLY A 50 -8.25 14.48 -19.07
C GLY A 50 -7.16 14.94 -18.10
N LEU A 51 -7.41 14.77 -16.81
CA LEU A 51 -6.44 15.08 -15.75
C LEU A 51 -5.22 14.16 -15.82
N ALA A 52 -5.44 12.88 -16.08
CA ALA A 52 -4.38 11.88 -16.20
C ALA A 52 -3.42 12.20 -17.35
N LYS A 53 -3.93 12.61 -18.52
CA LYS A 53 -3.09 13.01 -19.65
C LYS A 53 -2.24 14.24 -19.34
N GLN A 54 -2.79 15.23 -18.64
CA GLN A 54 -2.04 16.42 -18.23
C GLN A 54 -0.90 16.07 -17.27
N ILE A 55 -1.17 15.18 -16.32
CA ILE A 55 -0.20 14.77 -15.29
C ILE A 55 0.76 13.70 -15.82
N GLY A 56 0.43 12.98 -16.89
CA GLY A 56 1.22 11.88 -17.45
C GLY A 56 1.01 10.54 -16.73
N LEU A 57 -0.17 10.34 -16.14
CA LEU A 57 -0.53 9.11 -15.43
C LEU A 57 -0.81 7.95 -16.38
N SER A 58 -0.57 6.72 -15.89
CA SER A 58 -0.95 5.50 -16.62
C SER A 58 -2.46 5.40 -16.75
N MET A 59 -2.93 5.18 -17.99
CA MET A 59 -4.35 5.06 -18.28
C MET A 59 -4.95 3.80 -17.65
N ASP A 60 -4.15 2.76 -17.46
CA ASP A 60 -4.57 1.53 -16.80
C ASP A 60 -4.87 1.75 -15.31
N MET A 61 -4.06 2.57 -14.64
CA MET A 61 -4.29 2.92 -13.23
C MET A 61 -5.53 3.80 -13.05
N VAL A 62 -5.79 4.69 -14.01
CA VAL A 62 -7.01 5.50 -14.04
C VAL A 62 -8.23 4.61 -14.21
N ASN A 63 -8.20 3.68 -15.16
CA ASN A 63 -9.29 2.73 -15.39
C ASN A 63 -9.53 1.82 -14.18
N THR A 64 -8.45 1.37 -13.54
CA THR A 64 -8.52 0.57 -12.30
C THR A 64 -9.14 1.38 -11.16
N SER A 65 -8.79 2.66 -11.05
CA SER A 65 -9.38 3.59 -10.06
C SER A 65 -10.87 3.78 -10.26
N ILE A 66 -11.32 3.93 -11.50
CA ILE A 66 -12.75 4.03 -11.84
C ILE A 66 -13.50 2.77 -11.43
N GLY A 67 -12.96 1.59 -11.77
CA GLY A 67 -13.54 0.31 -11.35
C GLY A 67 -13.54 0.14 -9.82
N GLY A 68 -12.52 0.67 -9.15
CA GLY A 68 -12.46 0.72 -7.69
C GLY A 68 -13.58 1.54 -7.06
N VAL A 69 -13.90 2.72 -7.62
CA VAL A 69 -15.04 3.53 -7.16
C VAL A 69 -16.36 2.78 -7.37
N GLU A 70 -16.54 2.17 -8.53
CA GLU A 70 -17.74 1.38 -8.85
C GLU A 70 -17.94 0.24 -7.85
N ALA A 71 -16.89 -0.56 -7.62
CA ALA A 71 -16.91 -1.64 -6.63
C ALA A 71 -17.19 -1.13 -5.21
N THR A 72 -16.60 0.00 -4.82
CA THR A 72 -16.82 0.62 -3.50
C THR A 72 -18.28 0.97 -3.27
N ILE A 73 -18.92 1.64 -4.24
CA ILE A 73 -20.34 2.02 -4.16
C ILE A 73 -21.23 0.76 -4.11
N MET A 74 -20.91 -0.26 -4.91
CA MET A 74 -21.65 -1.53 -4.88
C MET A 74 -21.54 -2.22 -3.52
N LEU A 75 -20.35 -2.33 -2.93
CA LEU A 75 -20.16 -2.97 -1.64
C LEU A 75 -20.90 -2.24 -0.52
N ILE A 76 -20.87 -0.90 -0.51
CA ILE A 76 -21.63 -0.09 0.46
C ILE A 76 -23.14 -0.31 0.25
N SER A 77 -23.61 -0.35 -0.99
CA SER A 77 -25.01 -0.62 -1.28
C SER A 77 -25.45 -1.99 -0.77
N ILE A 78 -24.65 -3.03 -1.01
CA ILE A 78 -24.92 -4.38 -0.52
C ILE A 78 -24.91 -4.41 1.01
N ALA A 79 -23.95 -3.75 1.66
CA ALA A 79 -23.89 -3.64 3.12
C ALA A 79 -25.19 -3.06 3.70
N ILE A 80 -25.66 -1.94 3.14
CA ILE A 80 -26.92 -1.31 3.54
C ILE A 80 -28.09 -2.24 3.23
N ALA A 81 -28.11 -2.88 2.06
CA ALA A 81 -29.18 -3.77 1.66
C ALA A 81 -29.35 -4.93 2.66
N LEU A 82 -28.24 -5.55 3.09
CA LEU A 82 -28.25 -6.65 4.05
C LEU A 82 -28.92 -6.26 5.38
N THR A 83 -28.80 -5.01 5.83
CA THR A 83 -29.45 -4.56 7.06
C THR A 83 -30.98 -4.68 7.05
N TYR A 84 -31.62 -4.63 5.87
CA TYR A 84 -33.07 -4.77 5.75
C TYR A 84 -33.56 -6.21 5.94
N ILE A 85 -32.74 -7.20 5.55
CA ILE A 85 -33.13 -8.62 5.63
C ILE A 85 -32.73 -9.27 6.96
N THR A 86 -31.68 -8.75 7.63
CA THR A 86 -31.16 -9.24 8.91
C THR A 86 -32.22 -9.57 9.97
N PRO A 87 -33.24 -8.71 10.23
CA PRO A 87 -34.20 -8.96 11.31
C PRO A 87 -35.04 -10.23 11.13
N TYR A 88 -35.14 -10.74 9.90
CA TYR A 88 -36.01 -11.87 9.53
C TYR A 88 -35.27 -13.20 9.43
N LEU A 89 -33.95 -13.20 9.61
CA LEU A 89 -33.08 -14.36 9.41
C LEU A 89 -32.86 -15.22 10.67
N GLY A 90 -33.47 -14.86 11.81
CA GLY A 90 -33.33 -15.60 13.07
C GLY A 90 -31.86 -15.71 13.49
N MET A 91 -31.37 -16.92 13.76
CA MET A 91 -29.97 -17.16 14.15
C MET A 91 -28.95 -16.76 13.06
N ALA A 92 -29.35 -16.75 11.79
CA ALA A 92 -28.46 -16.32 10.72
C ALA A 92 -28.23 -14.80 10.67
N SER A 93 -29.03 -14.02 11.42
CA SER A 93 -28.87 -12.56 11.52
C SER A 93 -27.49 -12.16 12.01
N THR A 94 -26.89 -12.90 12.95
CA THR A 94 -25.55 -12.60 13.47
C THR A 94 -24.49 -12.63 12.38
N TYR A 95 -24.49 -13.65 11.53
CA TYR A 95 -23.51 -13.78 10.44
C TYR A 95 -23.73 -12.73 9.36
N VAL A 96 -25.00 -12.44 9.00
CA VAL A 96 -25.31 -11.43 8.00
C VAL A 96 -24.95 -10.03 8.48
N THR A 97 -25.16 -9.71 9.76
CA THR A 97 -24.69 -8.45 10.35
C THR A 97 -23.17 -8.34 10.32
N MET A 98 -22.42 -9.40 10.66
CA MET A 98 -20.96 -9.39 10.56
C MET A 98 -20.49 -9.09 9.13
N ILE A 99 -21.14 -9.69 8.12
CA ILE A 99 -20.83 -9.42 6.71
C ILE A 99 -21.18 -7.98 6.34
N ALA A 100 -22.36 -7.49 6.74
CA ALA A 100 -22.82 -6.14 6.46
C ALA A 100 -21.88 -5.09 7.08
N ASP A 101 -21.38 -5.33 8.29
CA ASP A 101 -20.44 -4.45 8.97
C ASP A 101 -19.05 -4.51 8.35
N TYR A 102 -18.65 -5.65 7.80
CA TYR A 102 -17.34 -5.86 7.15
C TYR A 102 -17.22 -5.19 5.77
N LEU A 103 -18.28 -5.27 4.96
CA LEU A 103 -18.28 -4.78 3.56
C LEU A 103 -17.83 -3.32 3.38
N PRO A 104 -18.22 -2.35 4.25
CA PRO A 104 -17.72 -0.98 4.16
C PRO A 104 -16.20 -0.86 4.38
N TYR A 105 -15.59 -1.70 5.22
CA TYR A 105 -14.14 -1.69 5.42
C TYR A 105 -13.41 -2.23 4.19
N LEU A 106 -13.97 -3.27 3.55
CA LEU A 106 -13.48 -3.75 2.25
C LEU A 106 -13.60 -2.67 1.16
N ALA A 107 -14.72 -1.96 1.12
CA ALA A 107 -14.92 -0.84 0.21
C ALA A 107 -13.85 0.26 0.45
N GLY A 108 -13.56 0.54 1.73
CA GLY A 108 -12.47 1.41 2.16
C GLY A 108 -11.08 0.95 1.67
N LEU A 109 -10.78 -0.35 1.73
CA LEU A 109 -9.53 -0.90 1.20
C LEU A 109 -9.45 -0.74 -0.32
N ILE A 110 -10.51 -1.05 -1.05
CA ILE A 110 -10.52 -0.96 -2.53
C ILE A 110 -10.31 0.48 -2.97
N ILE A 111 -11.02 1.44 -2.36
CA ILE A 111 -10.87 2.84 -2.75
C ILE A 111 -9.48 3.38 -2.40
N LEU A 112 -8.94 3.01 -1.23
CA LEU A 112 -7.63 3.46 -0.78
C LEU A 112 -6.51 2.86 -1.65
N LEU A 113 -6.61 1.59 -2.03
CA LEU A 113 -5.63 0.98 -2.92
C LEU A 113 -5.76 1.49 -4.36
N THR A 114 -6.96 1.70 -4.87
CA THR A 114 -7.09 2.13 -6.26
C THR A 114 -6.81 3.64 -6.43
N LEU A 115 -7.57 4.51 -5.74
CA LEU A 115 -7.34 5.96 -5.80
C LEU A 115 -6.09 6.40 -5.05
N GLY A 116 -5.76 5.79 -3.91
CA GLY A 116 -4.57 6.19 -3.17
C GLY A 116 -3.29 5.91 -3.96
N LEU A 117 -3.17 4.74 -4.61
CA LEU A 117 -2.01 4.46 -5.46
C LEU A 117 -1.94 5.41 -6.67
N LEU A 118 -3.09 5.74 -7.28
CA LEU A 118 -3.16 6.75 -8.34
C LEU A 118 -2.67 8.13 -7.86
N LEU A 119 -3.04 8.53 -6.64
CA LEU A 119 -2.61 9.80 -6.04
C LEU A 119 -1.11 9.81 -5.73
N VAL A 120 -0.54 8.70 -5.26
CA VAL A 120 0.91 8.59 -5.06
C VAL A 120 1.66 8.75 -6.39
N ASP A 121 1.14 8.16 -7.46
CA ASP A 121 1.71 8.34 -8.80
C ASP A 121 1.62 9.78 -9.27
N ALA A 122 0.46 10.41 -9.07
CA ALA A 122 0.26 11.81 -9.44
C ALA A 122 1.23 12.71 -8.68
N LEU A 123 1.38 12.48 -7.37
CA LEU A 123 2.26 13.25 -6.50
C LEU A 123 3.73 13.08 -6.89
N THR A 124 4.18 11.83 -7.06
CA THR A 124 5.58 11.55 -7.40
C THR A 124 5.93 12.09 -8.77
N LEU A 125 5.04 11.95 -9.75
CA LEU A 125 5.25 12.50 -11.09
C LEU A 125 5.23 14.03 -11.11
N TYR A 126 4.37 14.66 -10.29
CA TYR A 126 4.34 16.11 -10.11
C TYR A 126 5.65 16.63 -9.53
N ILE A 127 6.15 16.02 -8.45
CA ILE A 127 7.41 16.41 -7.82
C ILE A 127 8.58 16.22 -8.80
N GLN A 128 8.66 15.09 -9.50
CA GLN A 128 9.73 14.81 -10.45
C GLN A 128 9.80 15.85 -11.57
N ARG A 129 8.64 16.29 -12.08
CA ARG A 129 8.56 17.37 -13.10
C ARG A 129 9.05 18.71 -12.57
N ARG A 130 8.94 18.96 -11.26
CA ARG A 130 9.35 20.24 -10.64
C ARG A 130 10.83 20.26 -10.27
N VAL A 131 11.37 19.14 -9.83
CA VAL A 131 12.74 19.02 -9.31
C VAL A 131 13.75 18.71 -10.43
N GLY A 132 13.29 18.17 -11.57
CA GLY A 132 14.14 17.84 -12.71
C GLY A 132 14.43 16.34 -12.79
N ALA A 133 14.86 15.89 -13.97
CA ALA A 133 14.99 14.46 -14.30
C ALA A 133 16.42 13.92 -14.08
N GLU A 134 17.16 14.45 -13.11
CA GLU A 134 18.49 13.91 -12.82
C GLU A 134 18.39 12.47 -12.31
N GLU A 135 19.43 11.68 -12.58
CA GLU A 135 19.46 10.27 -12.24
C GLU A 135 19.36 10.05 -10.71
N TYR A 136 19.89 10.97 -9.89
CA TYR A 136 19.81 10.85 -8.41
C TYR A 136 18.40 11.19 -7.91
N ILE A 137 17.80 12.24 -8.47
CA ILE A 137 16.41 12.62 -8.17
C ILE A 137 15.48 11.48 -8.54
N SER A 138 15.66 10.85 -9.71
CA SER A 138 14.83 9.72 -10.14
C SER A 138 14.91 8.52 -9.18
N LEU A 139 16.10 8.21 -8.64
CA LEU A 139 16.27 7.18 -7.63
C LEU A 139 15.54 7.54 -6.32
N VAL A 140 15.69 8.78 -5.83
CA VAL A 140 14.99 9.27 -4.64
C VAL A 140 13.47 9.20 -4.84
N MET A 141 12.98 9.59 -6.02
CA MET A 141 11.55 9.54 -6.34
C MET A 141 11.01 8.12 -6.38
N ASN A 142 11.78 7.15 -6.88
CA ASN A 142 11.38 5.75 -6.88
C ASN A 142 11.31 5.16 -5.47
N ILE A 143 12.28 5.49 -4.60
CA ILE A 143 12.26 5.10 -3.19
C ILE A 143 11.06 5.74 -2.48
N LEU A 144 10.81 7.03 -2.71
CA LEU A 144 9.66 7.74 -2.15
C LEU A 144 8.34 7.10 -2.59
N ARG A 145 8.20 6.82 -3.90
CA ARG A 145 7.00 6.16 -4.46
C ARG A 145 6.76 4.80 -3.80
N PHE A 146 7.80 3.98 -3.70
CA PHE A 146 7.72 2.68 -3.04
C PHE A 146 7.35 2.80 -1.55
N GLY A 147 7.95 3.74 -0.83
CA GLY A 147 7.63 4.02 0.58
C GLY A 147 6.18 4.49 0.79
N LEU A 148 5.67 5.36 -0.10
CA LEU A 148 4.27 5.82 -0.05
C LEU A 148 3.27 4.70 -0.35
N TYR A 149 3.58 3.82 -1.32
CA TYR A 149 2.79 2.62 -1.56
C TYR A 149 2.74 1.71 -0.33
N ALA A 150 3.89 1.48 0.27
CA ALA A 150 4.03 0.71 1.50
C ALA A 150 3.13 1.24 2.63
N VAL A 151 3.13 2.56 2.85
CA VAL A 151 2.26 3.21 3.85
C VAL A 151 0.78 3.03 3.51
N LEU A 152 0.37 3.28 2.27
CA LEU A 152 -1.03 3.11 1.86
C LEU A 152 -1.51 1.66 2.02
N ILE A 153 -0.71 0.69 1.57
CA ILE A 153 -1.04 -0.74 1.69
C ILE A 153 -1.16 -1.12 3.17
N THR A 154 -0.25 -0.64 4.02
CA THR A 154 -0.29 -0.89 5.47
C THR A 154 -1.60 -0.38 6.07
N ILE A 155 -1.99 0.86 5.75
CA ILE A 155 -3.24 1.45 6.26
C ILE A 155 -4.45 0.64 5.74
N ALA A 156 -4.49 0.32 4.45
CA ALA A 156 -5.58 -0.44 3.84
C ALA A 156 -5.79 -1.79 4.53
N VAL A 157 -4.69 -2.55 4.66
CA VAL A 157 -4.70 -3.91 5.23
C VAL A 157 -5.01 -3.87 6.72
N THR A 158 -4.50 -2.88 7.46
CA THR A 158 -4.81 -2.72 8.89
C THR A 158 -6.30 -2.53 9.12
N TRP A 159 -6.92 -1.65 8.35
CA TRP A 159 -8.34 -1.33 8.52
C TRP A 159 -9.26 -2.43 8.03
N ALA A 160 -8.97 -3.05 6.89
CA ALA A 160 -9.86 -4.05 6.31
C ALA A 160 -9.58 -5.46 6.78
N ILE A 161 -8.33 -5.85 7.05
CA ILE A 161 -8.01 -7.24 7.38
C ILE A 161 -7.78 -7.38 8.88
N PHE A 162 -6.79 -6.65 9.43
CA PHE A 162 -6.37 -6.89 10.81
C PHE A 162 -7.34 -6.38 11.88
N HIS A 163 -8.17 -5.40 11.55
CA HIS A 163 -9.28 -5.00 12.43
C HIS A 163 -10.26 -6.16 12.68
N TRP A 164 -10.49 -7.00 11.67
CA TRP A 164 -11.45 -8.10 11.71
C TRP A 164 -10.81 -9.45 12.04
N ILE A 165 -9.55 -9.66 11.65
CA ILE A 165 -8.78 -10.87 11.91
C ILE A 165 -7.71 -10.56 12.96
N THR A 166 -8.10 -10.68 14.23
CA THR A 166 -7.21 -10.42 15.38
C THR A 166 -6.16 -11.51 15.61
N ALA A 167 -6.29 -12.66 14.92
CA ALA A 167 -5.36 -13.78 15.04
C ALA A 167 -3.96 -13.50 14.47
N ILE A 168 -3.82 -12.48 13.62
CA ILE A 168 -2.54 -12.12 12.99
C ILE A 168 -2.09 -10.79 13.57
N ASN A 169 -0.86 -10.75 14.08
CA ASN A 169 -0.26 -9.53 14.58
C ASN A 169 -0.03 -8.54 13.41
N PRO A 170 -0.67 -7.36 13.40
CA PRO A 170 -0.49 -6.35 12.36
C PRO A 170 0.97 -5.88 12.22
N TYR A 171 1.74 -5.93 13.31
CA TYR A 171 3.13 -5.49 13.34
C TYR A 171 4.02 -6.33 12.42
N LEU A 172 3.80 -7.65 12.30
CA LEU A 172 4.59 -8.48 11.39
C LEU A 172 4.46 -8.03 9.92
N PHE A 173 3.27 -7.63 9.51
CA PHE A 173 3.03 -7.14 8.14
C PHE A 173 3.71 -5.78 7.91
N TYR A 174 3.67 -4.90 8.91
CA TYR A 174 4.35 -3.61 8.89
C TYR A 174 5.88 -3.77 8.82
N ASP A 175 6.45 -4.66 9.64
CA ASP A 175 7.87 -4.97 9.70
C ASP A 175 8.38 -5.51 8.35
N ILE A 176 7.61 -6.39 7.70
CA ILE A 176 7.91 -6.92 6.36
C ILE A 176 7.92 -5.82 5.30
N ILE A 177 6.92 -4.94 5.32
CA ILE A 177 6.82 -3.85 4.35
C ILE A 177 8.00 -2.89 4.51
N ILE A 178 8.32 -2.48 5.73
CA ILE A 178 9.44 -1.57 5.99
C ILE A 178 10.78 -2.23 5.67
N GLY A 179 10.97 -3.49 6.06
CA GLY A 179 12.14 -4.27 5.65
C GLY A 179 12.32 -4.28 4.13
N SER A 180 11.22 -4.44 3.38
CA SER A 180 11.22 -4.40 1.92
C SER A 180 11.58 -3.01 1.35
N VAL A 181 11.11 -1.93 1.97
CA VAL A 181 11.47 -0.54 1.58
C VAL A 181 12.96 -0.31 1.80
N VAL A 182 13.49 -0.74 2.94
CA VAL A 182 14.91 -0.64 3.27
C VAL A 182 15.77 -1.47 2.32
N LEU A 183 15.36 -2.69 1.98
CA LEU A 183 16.04 -3.51 0.97
C LEU A 183 16.08 -2.80 -0.38
N TYR A 184 14.92 -2.35 -0.87
CA TYR A 184 14.81 -1.69 -2.16
C TYR A 184 15.67 -0.42 -2.22
N ALA A 185 15.59 0.42 -1.20
CA ALA A 185 16.37 1.64 -1.09
C ALA A 185 17.88 1.35 -1.01
N GLY A 186 18.29 0.47 -0.10
CA GLY A 186 19.69 0.11 0.09
C GLY A 186 20.32 -0.47 -1.17
N ILE A 187 19.68 -1.46 -1.78
CA ILE A 187 20.19 -2.11 -3.00
C ILE A 187 20.25 -1.10 -4.16
N SER A 188 19.25 -0.22 -4.29
CA SER A 188 19.24 0.81 -5.33
C SER A 188 20.41 1.79 -5.16
N ILE A 189 20.67 2.25 -3.93
CA ILE A 189 21.80 3.16 -3.63
C ILE A 189 23.14 2.49 -3.93
N VAL A 190 23.33 1.23 -3.51
CA VAL A 190 24.59 0.50 -3.78
C VAL A 190 24.82 0.29 -5.27
N ASN A 191 23.78 -0.15 -5.99
CA ASN A 191 23.85 -0.32 -7.44
C ASN A 191 24.29 0.97 -8.14
N LYS A 192 23.70 2.08 -7.74
CA LYS A 192 24.01 3.38 -8.30
C LYS A 192 25.43 3.84 -7.96
N ALA A 193 25.79 3.84 -6.67
CA ALA A 193 27.12 4.25 -6.22
C ALA A 193 28.23 3.46 -6.92
N VAL A 194 28.06 2.15 -7.07
CA VAL A 194 29.05 1.30 -7.73
C VAL A 194 29.09 1.54 -9.24
N SER A 195 27.94 1.75 -9.88
CA SER A 195 27.87 2.14 -11.29
C SER A 195 28.63 3.46 -11.54
N ASP A 196 28.41 4.46 -10.69
CA ASP A 196 29.06 5.78 -10.81
C ASP A 196 30.57 5.69 -10.61
N ILE A 197 31.02 4.95 -9.59
CA ILE A 197 32.45 4.74 -9.34
C ILE A 197 33.09 3.92 -10.46
N SER A 198 32.42 2.87 -10.96
CA SER A 198 32.94 2.05 -12.06
C SER A 198 33.10 2.83 -13.36
N LYS A 199 32.24 3.84 -13.61
CA LYS A 199 32.36 4.73 -14.77
C LYS A 199 33.51 5.74 -14.59
N ALA A 200 33.70 6.26 -13.37
CA ALA A 200 34.76 7.22 -13.07
C ALA A 200 36.15 6.57 -12.98
N HIS A 201 36.21 5.33 -12.48
CA HIS A 201 37.43 4.56 -12.22
C HIS A 201 37.31 3.11 -12.73
N PRO A 202 37.42 2.87 -14.05
CA PRO A 202 37.32 1.54 -14.63
C PRO A 202 38.34 0.54 -14.05
N GLU A 203 39.50 1.04 -13.63
CA GLU A 203 40.57 0.29 -12.98
C GLU A 203 40.16 -0.37 -11.65
N MET A 204 39.07 0.10 -11.01
CA MET A 204 38.58 -0.44 -9.74
C MET A 204 37.47 -1.49 -9.90
N SER A 205 37.05 -1.82 -11.14
CA SER A 205 35.95 -2.75 -11.42
C SER A 205 36.05 -4.08 -10.66
N GLY A 206 37.24 -4.70 -10.64
CA GLY A 206 37.47 -5.95 -9.92
C GLY A 206 37.35 -5.84 -8.39
N MET A 207 37.61 -4.67 -7.79
CA MET A 207 37.42 -4.42 -6.35
C MET A 207 35.98 -4.03 -6.01
N LEU A 208 35.29 -3.36 -6.94
CA LEU A 208 33.92 -2.90 -6.76
C LEU A 208 32.91 -4.06 -6.65
N ASP A 209 33.16 -5.18 -7.31
CA ASP A 209 32.31 -6.37 -7.20
C ASP A 209 32.38 -7.01 -5.81
N TYR A 210 33.55 -7.03 -5.16
CA TYR A 210 33.68 -7.44 -3.77
C TYR A 210 32.99 -6.45 -2.82
N GLY A 211 33.14 -5.14 -3.07
CA GLY A 211 32.44 -4.10 -2.31
C GLY A 211 30.92 -4.22 -2.38
N LYS A 212 30.37 -4.51 -3.58
CA LYS A 212 28.93 -4.79 -3.78
C LYS A 212 28.45 -5.94 -2.92
N LEU A 213 29.17 -7.06 -2.92
CA LEU A 213 28.78 -8.25 -2.16
C LEU A 213 28.68 -7.94 -0.66
N VAL A 214 29.68 -7.25 -0.11
CA VAL A 214 29.71 -6.87 1.31
C VAL A 214 28.56 -5.91 1.63
N LEU A 215 28.34 -4.89 0.80
CA LEU A 215 27.26 -3.92 1.01
C LEU A 215 25.88 -4.58 0.94
N TYR A 216 25.65 -5.49 0.00
CA TYR A 216 24.41 -6.27 -0.06
C TYR A 216 24.22 -7.16 1.16
N ALA A 217 25.27 -7.84 1.63
CA ALA A 217 25.19 -8.65 2.83
C ALA A 217 24.77 -7.80 4.04
N VAL A 218 25.33 -6.60 4.20
CA VAL A 218 24.93 -5.69 5.29
C VAL A 218 23.48 -5.24 5.14
N ILE A 219 23.05 -4.83 3.95
CA ILE A 219 21.66 -4.39 3.69
C ILE A 219 20.64 -5.52 3.96
N ILE A 220 20.96 -6.75 3.56
CA ILE A 220 20.10 -7.91 3.82
C ILE A 220 20.02 -8.18 5.32
N LEU A 221 21.14 -8.12 6.05
CA LEU A 221 21.16 -8.28 7.51
C LEU A 221 20.32 -7.19 8.21
N VAL A 222 20.40 -5.93 7.75
CA VAL A 222 19.56 -4.83 8.26
C VAL A 222 18.08 -5.17 8.10
N ALA A 223 17.69 -5.59 6.90
CA ALA A 223 16.30 -5.86 6.60
C ALA A 223 15.74 -7.04 7.39
N ILE A 224 16.53 -8.13 7.52
CA ILE A 224 16.14 -9.27 8.36
C ILE A 224 15.99 -8.83 9.82
N ALA A 225 16.88 -7.98 10.33
CA ALA A 225 16.77 -7.46 11.69
C ALA A 225 15.49 -6.63 11.92
N ILE A 226 15.09 -5.82 10.93
CA ILE A 226 13.83 -5.06 10.95
C ILE A 226 12.62 -6.00 10.96
N ILE A 227 12.65 -7.06 10.15
CA ILE A 227 11.54 -8.01 10.01
C ILE A 227 11.34 -8.84 11.28
N VAL A 228 12.43 -9.17 11.98
CA VAL A 228 12.43 -10.15 13.08
C VAL A 228 12.33 -9.48 14.46
N GLN A 229 12.56 -8.17 14.59
CA GLN A 229 12.52 -7.47 15.89
C GLN A 229 11.49 -6.32 15.95
N PRO A 230 10.80 -6.16 17.10
CA PRO A 230 9.83 -5.09 17.28
C PRO A 230 10.51 -3.69 17.32
N PHE A 231 9.79 -2.72 16.75
CA PHE A 231 10.19 -1.32 16.50
C PHE A 231 10.99 -0.55 17.57
N PRO A 232 10.76 -0.67 18.90
CA PRO A 232 11.57 0.07 19.88
C PRO A 232 13.07 -0.21 19.82
N ASN A 233 13.49 -1.33 19.23
CA ASN A 233 14.92 -1.66 19.06
C ASN A 233 15.48 -1.27 17.68
N VAL A 234 14.65 -0.82 16.74
CA VAL A 234 15.09 -0.50 15.37
C VAL A 234 16.13 0.62 15.36
N THR A 235 16.05 1.58 16.28
CA THR A 235 17.07 2.63 16.43
C THR A 235 18.41 2.06 16.91
N GLN A 236 18.40 1.11 17.86
CA GLN A 236 19.63 0.43 18.31
C GLN A 236 20.21 -0.47 17.22
N VAL A 237 19.36 -1.12 16.44
CA VAL A 237 19.74 -1.92 15.27
C VAL A 237 20.36 -1.02 14.20
N LEU A 238 19.73 0.10 13.84
CA LEU A 238 20.28 1.13 12.94
C LEU A 238 21.62 1.68 13.45
N TYR A 239 21.76 1.93 14.76
CA TYR A 239 23.03 2.34 15.36
C TYR A 239 24.09 1.25 15.25
N ALA A 240 23.78 0.01 15.65
CA ALA A 240 24.69 -1.13 15.57
C ALA A 240 25.12 -1.42 14.12
N LEU A 241 24.23 -1.19 13.17
CA LEU A 241 24.48 -1.34 11.74
C LEU A 241 25.24 -0.16 11.14
N ALA A 242 25.00 1.08 11.57
CA ALA A 242 25.82 2.22 11.19
C ALA A 242 27.27 2.02 11.66
N TRP A 243 27.47 1.47 12.85
CA TRP A 243 28.78 1.03 13.34
C TRP A 243 29.34 -0.15 12.55
N GLY A 244 28.54 -1.19 12.28
CA GLY A 244 28.96 -2.33 11.48
C GLY A 244 29.37 -1.94 10.06
N LEU A 245 28.66 -1.00 9.45
CA LEU A 245 28.93 -0.46 8.11
C LEU A 245 30.15 0.46 8.13
N ALA A 246 30.32 1.30 9.15
CA ALA A 246 31.55 2.09 9.35
C ALA A 246 32.79 1.19 9.53
N ILE A 247 32.67 0.08 10.26
CA ILE A 247 33.73 -0.91 10.45
C ILE A 247 34.03 -1.65 9.15
N ALA A 248 33.00 -2.10 8.43
CA ALA A 248 33.17 -2.73 7.11
C ALA A 248 33.85 -1.79 6.11
N PHE A 249 33.45 -0.52 6.07
CA PHE A 249 34.11 0.50 5.26
C PHE A 249 35.56 0.69 5.67
N ALA A 250 35.85 0.76 6.98
CA ALA A 250 37.22 0.89 7.48
C ALA A 250 38.10 -0.30 7.10
N ILE A 251 37.58 -1.53 7.16
CA ILE A 251 38.31 -2.76 6.78
C ILE A 251 38.59 -2.81 5.28
N VAL A 252 37.69 -2.31 4.43
CA VAL A 252 37.88 -2.27 2.97
C VAL A 252 38.77 -1.11 2.53
N VAL A 253 38.65 0.04 3.18
CA VAL A 253 39.43 1.24 2.87
C VAL A 253 40.87 1.14 3.38
N ALA A 254 41.14 0.47 4.50
CA ALA A 254 42.49 0.38 5.06
C ALA A 254 43.54 -0.26 4.11
N PRO A 255 43.27 -1.39 3.44
CA PRO A 255 44.18 -1.96 2.43
C PRO A 255 44.31 -1.06 1.20
N LEU A 256 43.24 -0.38 0.78
CA LEU A 256 43.22 0.52 -0.38
C LEU A 256 44.08 1.75 -0.13
N ALA A 257 43.92 2.37 1.04
CA ALA A 257 44.72 3.52 1.48
C ALA A 257 46.20 3.12 1.62
N TYR A 258 46.49 1.93 2.14
CA TYR A 258 47.86 1.41 2.20
C TYR A 258 48.47 1.17 0.81
N ALA A 259 47.71 0.59 -0.12
CA ALA A 259 48.16 0.36 -1.50
C ALA A 259 48.41 1.68 -2.25
N MET A 260 47.54 2.68 -2.07
CA MET A 260 47.72 4.02 -2.65
C MET A 260 48.90 4.78 -2.05
N ALA A 261 49.05 4.75 -0.72
CA ALA A 261 50.17 5.40 -0.02
C ALA A 261 51.51 4.79 -0.43
N LYS A 262 51.58 3.46 -0.56
CA LYS A 262 52.77 2.77 -1.04
C LYS A 262 53.13 3.17 -2.48
N LYS A 263 52.14 3.34 -3.35
CA LYS A 263 52.32 3.77 -4.75
C LYS A 263 52.73 5.25 -4.89
N ALA A 264 52.49 6.07 -3.89
CA ALA A 264 52.90 7.48 -3.86
C ALA A 264 54.31 7.68 -3.27
N LEU A 265 54.82 6.70 -2.53
CA LEU A 265 56.15 6.69 -1.89
C LEU A 265 57.21 5.95 -2.70
N THR A 266 56.83 5.26 -3.79
CA THR A 266 57.71 4.64 -4.81
C THR A 266 57.48 5.30 -6.15
#